data_AF-A0A845L5L9-F1
#
_entry.id   AF-A0A845L5L9-F1
#
_cell.length_a   1.000
_cell.length_b   1.000
_cell.length_c   1.000
_cell.angle_alpha   90.00
_cell.angle_beta   90.00
_cell.angle_gamma   90.00
#
_symmetry.space_group_name_H-M   'P 1'
#
loop_
_entity.id
_entity.type
_entity.pdbx_description
1 polymer ?
#
loop_
_entity_poly.entity_id
_entity_poly.type
_entity_poly.pdbx_seq_one_letter_code
_entity_poly.pdbx_strand_id
1 'polypeptide(L)'
;MCAWTIVHQLPGRLRLRSATARSGATLPWAVETLLAQPGVQAVTPNAKTGSLLVLFDGKQTKATDVMDCLQSSPSTLSPTQKRPVLPSTKRKQPDPLEGTLQVFGLIALIFAHHKLFRLRPMNLLWWAMIAYLWKKHLPIMRAKWRRISARQPQ
;
A
#
# COMPACT_ATOMS: atom_id res chain seq x y z
N MET A 1 -4.27 -27.70 -6.75
CA MET A 1 -4.44 -26.95 -5.50
C MET A 1 -3.57 -25.70 -5.56
N CYS A 2 -4.13 -24.50 -5.35
CA CYS A 2 -3.35 -23.27 -5.36
C CYS A 2 -2.74 -23.05 -3.97
N ALA A 3 -1.44 -23.30 -3.84
CA ALA A 3 -0.72 -23.08 -2.59
C ALA A 3 -0.43 -21.58 -2.42
N TRP A 4 -0.99 -20.98 -1.37
CA TRP A 4 -0.68 -19.61 -0.94
C TRP A 4 0.34 -19.64 0.18
N THR A 5 1.35 -18.77 0.07
CA THR A 5 2.41 -18.59 1.08
C THR A 5 2.36 -17.17 1.63
N ILE A 6 2.52 -17.02 2.95
CA ILE A 6 2.69 -15.72 3.59
C ILE A 6 4.10 -15.20 3.29
N VAL A 7 4.20 -14.05 2.63
CA VAL A 7 5.48 -13.39 2.38
C VAL A 7 5.80 -12.41 3.49
N HIS A 8 4.79 -11.72 4.00
CA HIS A 8 4.96 -10.73 5.07
C HIS A 8 3.66 -10.56 5.86
N GLN A 9 3.78 -10.42 7.17
CA GLN A 9 2.66 -10.25 8.09
C GLN A 9 2.94 -9.08 9.03
N LEU A 10 1.98 -8.17 9.10
CA LEU A 10 1.92 -7.07 10.06
C LEU A 10 0.49 -7.03 10.65
N PRO A 11 0.29 -6.44 11.83
CA PRO A 11 -1.04 -6.18 12.34
C PRO A 11 -1.89 -5.41 11.31
N GLY A 12 -3.00 -6.03 10.90
CA GLY A 12 -3.93 -5.49 9.91
C GLY A 12 -3.46 -5.48 8.45
N ARG A 13 -2.29 -6.08 8.14
CA ARG A 13 -1.75 -6.14 6.79
C ARG A 13 -1.06 -7.47 6.51
N LEU A 14 -1.56 -8.20 5.52
CA LEU A 14 -1.02 -9.49 5.10
C LEU A 14 -0.62 -9.45 3.63
N ARG A 15 0.60 -9.90 3.30
CA ARG A 15 1.04 -10.06 1.92
C ARG A 15 1.19 -11.54 1.61
N LEU A 16 0.39 -12.01 0.67
CA LEU A 16 0.37 -13.39 0.20
C LEU A 16 1.00 -13.49 -1.18
N ARG A 17 1.52 -14.66 -1.50
CA ARG A 17 2.00 -15.01 -2.84
C ARG A 17 1.56 -16.42 -3.19
N SER A 18 1.21 -16.61 -4.45
CA SER A 18 0.98 -17.93 -5.01
C SER A 18 1.72 -18.05 -6.34
N ALA A 19 2.39 -19.17 -6.55
CA ALA A 19 3.09 -19.46 -7.81
C ALA A 19 2.09 -19.62 -8.96
N THR A 20 0.93 -20.21 -8.69
CA THR A 20 -0.14 -20.47 -9.67
C THR A 20 -1.02 -19.25 -9.93
N ALA A 21 -0.97 -18.24 -9.07
CA ALA A 21 -1.74 -17.01 -9.23
C ALA A 21 -1.31 -16.15 -10.42
N ARG A 22 -0.12 -16.35 -11.01
CA ARG A 22 0.34 -15.59 -12.19
C ARG A 22 -0.44 -15.93 -13.47
N SER A 23 -1.04 -17.11 -13.52
CA SER A 23 -1.71 -17.65 -14.70
C SER A 23 -3.15 -18.04 -14.35
N GLY A 24 -4.12 -17.22 -14.76
CA GLY A 24 -5.53 -17.61 -14.79
C GLY A 24 -6.44 -17.00 -13.72
N ALA A 25 -7.55 -17.68 -13.48
CA ALA A 25 -8.70 -17.22 -12.68
C ALA A 25 -8.48 -17.24 -11.15
N THR A 26 -7.34 -17.78 -10.68
CA THR A 26 -7.02 -17.92 -9.25
C THR A 26 -6.98 -16.58 -8.53
N LEU A 27 -6.43 -15.55 -9.17
CA LEU A 27 -6.24 -14.24 -8.56
C LEU A 27 -7.58 -13.48 -8.38
N PRO A 28 -8.43 -13.37 -9.41
CA PRO A 28 -9.77 -12.81 -9.26
C PRO A 28 -10.62 -13.56 -8.22
N TRP A 29 -10.60 -14.90 -8.27
CA TRP A 29 -11.34 -15.73 -7.31
C TRP A 29 -10.89 -15.49 -5.86
N ALA A 30 -9.59 -15.41 -5.61
CA ALA A 30 -9.06 -15.11 -4.29
C ALA A 30 -9.42 -13.70 -3.81
N VAL A 31 -9.46 -12.72 -4.71
CA VAL A 31 -9.90 -11.35 -4.39
C VAL A 31 -11.36 -11.35 -3.96
N GLU A 32 -12.24 -11.98 -4.74
CA GLU A 32 -13.68 -12.07 -4.42
C GLU A 32 -13.92 -12.80 -3.10
N THR A 33 -13.25 -13.93 -2.90
CA THR A 33 -13.38 -14.75 -1.68
C THR A 33 -12.95 -13.97 -0.44
N LEU A 34 -11.85 -13.23 -0.52
CA LEU A 34 -11.34 -12.46 0.61
C LEU A 34 -12.15 -11.18 0.88
N LEU A 35 -12.66 -10.52 -0.15
CA LEU A 35 -13.54 -9.35 0.04
C LEU A 35 -14.87 -9.72 0.71
N ALA A 36 -15.29 -10.98 0.61
CA ALA A 36 -16.48 -11.49 1.31
C ALA A 36 -16.22 -11.81 2.80
N GLN A 37 -14.97 -11.83 3.26
CA GLN A 37 -14.64 -12.17 4.65
C GLN A 37 -14.89 -10.98 5.60
N PRO A 38 -15.54 -11.21 6.75
CA PRO A 38 -15.72 -10.17 7.76
C PRO A 38 -14.35 -9.69 8.29
N GLY A 39 -14.22 -8.38 8.43
CA GLY A 39 -12.98 -7.73 8.86
C GLY A 39 -11.95 -7.49 7.74
N VAL A 40 -12.14 -7.99 6.51
CA VAL A 40 -11.30 -7.60 5.37
C VAL A 40 -11.75 -6.24 4.84
N GLN A 41 -10.83 -5.29 4.79
CA GLN A 41 -11.10 -3.91 4.38
C GLN A 41 -10.79 -3.68 2.90
N ALA A 42 -9.68 -4.26 2.42
CA ALA A 42 -9.25 -4.11 1.05
C ALA A 42 -8.37 -5.27 0.61
N VAL A 43 -8.46 -5.62 -0.67
CA VAL A 43 -7.60 -6.61 -1.32
C VAL A 43 -7.04 -6.03 -2.60
N THR A 44 -5.72 -6.01 -2.73
CA THR A 44 -5.02 -5.48 -3.91
C THR A 44 -4.19 -6.58 -4.58
N PRO A 45 -4.59 -7.03 -5.77
CA PRO A 45 -3.84 -8.03 -6.51
C PRO A 45 -2.65 -7.42 -7.28
N ASN A 46 -1.58 -8.20 -7.43
CA ASN A 46 -0.47 -7.91 -8.31
C ASN A 46 -0.23 -9.12 -9.23
N ALA A 47 -0.92 -9.11 -10.38
CA ALA A 47 -0.86 -10.18 -11.38
C ALA A 47 0.56 -10.44 -11.92
N LYS A 48 1.37 -9.39 -12.09
CA LYS A 48 2.76 -9.51 -12.58
C LYS A 48 3.61 -10.41 -11.68
N THR A 49 3.39 -10.35 -10.37
CA THR A 49 4.20 -11.12 -9.39
C THR A 49 3.48 -12.34 -8.84
N GLY A 50 2.16 -12.45 -9.01
CA GLY A 50 1.30 -13.43 -8.34
C GLY A 50 1.16 -13.15 -6.84
N SER A 51 1.23 -11.88 -6.45
CA SER A 51 1.10 -11.46 -5.04
C SER A 51 -0.27 -10.85 -4.77
N LEU A 52 -0.72 -10.97 -3.53
CA LEU A 52 -1.94 -10.36 -3.03
C LEU A 52 -1.61 -9.56 -1.77
N LEU A 53 -2.07 -8.31 -1.70
CA LEU A 53 -2.02 -7.52 -0.48
C LEU A 53 -3.42 -7.49 0.13
N VAL A 54 -3.54 -7.85 1.39
CA VAL A 54 -4.80 -7.86 2.14
C VAL A 54 -4.66 -6.89 3.31
N LEU A 55 -5.60 -5.96 3.42
CA LEU A 55 -5.79 -5.10 4.58
C LEU A 55 -6.99 -5.62 5.37
N PHE A 56 -6.82 -5.84 6.66
CA PHE A 56 -7.85 -6.39 7.53
C PHE A 56 -7.85 -5.69 8.89
N ASP A 57 -8.98 -5.72 9.57
CA ASP A 57 -9.10 -5.27 10.95
C ASP A 57 -8.66 -6.41 11.89
N GLY A 58 -7.51 -6.22 12.56
CA GLY A 58 -6.96 -7.20 13.50
C GLY A 58 -7.83 -7.45 14.74
N LYS A 59 -8.87 -6.63 14.98
CA LYS A 59 -9.87 -6.89 16.02
C LYS A 59 -10.96 -7.88 15.58
N GLN A 60 -11.22 -7.98 14.28
CA GLN A 60 -12.32 -8.78 13.72
C GLN A 60 -11.85 -10.09 13.09
N THR A 61 -10.65 -10.09 12.50
CA THR A 61 -10.11 -11.23 11.76
C THR A 61 -8.61 -11.34 12.00
N LYS A 62 -8.08 -12.57 12.07
CA LYS A 62 -6.64 -12.84 12.15
C LYS A 62 -6.08 -13.24 10.79
N ALA A 63 -4.76 -13.08 10.63
CA ALA A 63 -4.06 -13.49 9.41
C ALA A 63 -4.19 -14.99 9.11
N THR A 64 -4.32 -15.83 10.15
CA THR A 64 -4.59 -17.27 10.02
C THR A 64 -5.93 -17.51 9.36
N ASP A 65 -6.99 -16.82 9.82
CA ASP A 65 -8.36 -17.00 9.32
C ASP A 65 -8.46 -16.60 7.83
N VAL A 66 -7.76 -15.53 7.45
CA VAL A 66 -7.62 -15.08 6.05
C VAL A 66 -6.94 -16.16 5.19
N MET A 67 -5.90 -16.80 5.71
CA MET A 67 -5.20 -17.87 5.00
C MET A 67 -6.06 -19.13 4.91
N ASP A 68 -6.69 -19.52 6.01
CA ASP A 68 -7.56 -20.70 6.09
C ASP A 68 -8.74 -20.56 5.13
N CYS A 69 -9.29 -19.36 4.95
CA CYS A 69 -10.33 -19.09 3.95
C CYS A 69 -9.89 -19.44 2.51
N LEU A 70 -8.65 -19.06 2.15
CA LEU A 70 -8.08 -19.34 0.82
C LEU A 70 -7.69 -20.80 0.62
N GLN A 71 -7.44 -21.54 1.71
CA GLN A 71 -7.06 -22.95 1.67
C GLN A 71 -8.27 -23.88 1.78
N SER A 72 -9.30 -23.47 2.51
CA SER A 72 -10.53 -24.25 2.78
C SER A 72 -11.50 -24.26 1.60
N SER A 73 -11.24 -23.46 0.57
CA SER A 73 -12.10 -23.38 -0.59
C SER A 73 -11.89 -24.62 -1.46
N PRO A 74 -12.89 -25.51 -1.56
CA PRO A 74 -12.75 -26.72 -2.34
C PRO A 74 -12.54 -26.34 -3.81
N SER A 75 -11.60 -27.02 -4.47
CA SER A 75 -11.20 -26.84 -5.87
C SER A 75 -12.30 -27.18 -6.90
N THR A 76 -13.57 -27.12 -6.52
CA THR A 76 -14.73 -27.27 -7.41
C THR A 76 -15.00 -25.97 -8.16
N LEU A 77 -14.07 -25.59 -9.04
CA LEU A 77 -14.40 -24.75 -10.19
C LEU A 77 -15.21 -25.60 -11.18
N SER A 78 -16.47 -25.89 -10.86
CA SER A 78 -17.48 -26.19 -11.88
C SER A 78 -18.03 -24.85 -12.38
N PRO A 79 -17.88 -24.49 -13.66
CA PRO A 79 -18.31 -23.21 -14.18
C PRO A 79 -19.81 -23.24 -14.49
N THR A 80 -20.69 -23.28 -13.48
CA THR A 80 -22.13 -23.02 -13.69
C THR A 80 -22.78 -22.61 -12.37
N GLN A 81 -22.54 -21.37 -11.92
CA GLN A 81 -23.43 -20.77 -10.93
C GLN A 81 -24.30 -19.73 -11.63
N LYS A 82 -25.49 -20.18 -12.03
CA LYS A 82 -26.61 -19.30 -12.43
C LYS A 82 -26.86 -18.32 -11.29
N ARG A 83 -26.57 -17.05 -11.53
CA ARG A 83 -26.81 -15.92 -10.64
C ARG A 83 -28.34 -15.73 -10.48
N PRO A 84 -28.90 -15.70 -9.26
CA PRO A 84 -30.23 -15.15 -9.05
C PRO A 84 -30.13 -13.63 -9.27
N VAL A 85 -30.85 -13.13 -10.26
CA VAL A 85 -30.97 -11.70 -10.52
C VAL A 85 -31.86 -11.10 -9.43
N LEU A 86 -31.26 -10.54 -8.38
CA LEU A 86 -31.95 -9.59 -7.50
C LEU A 86 -31.82 -8.17 -8.09
N PRO A 87 -32.86 -7.33 -7.96
CA PRO A 87 -32.91 -6.02 -8.60
C PRO A 87 -31.83 -5.10 -8.03
N SER A 88 -31.01 -4.59 -8.96
CA SER A 88 -29.99 -3.59 -8.73
C SER A 88 -30.61 -2.30 -8.19
N THR A 89 -30.55 -2.11 -6.88
CA THR A 89 -30.70 -0.78 -6.29
C THR A 89 -29.49 0.04 -6.72
N LYS A 90 -29.75 0.99 -7.62
CA LYS A 90 -28.81 1.95 -8.21
C LYS A 90 -28.10 2.75 -7.12
N ARG A 91 -27.04 2.18 -6.55
CA ARG A 91 -26.14 2.90 -5.63
C ARG A 91 -25.33 3.85 -6.51
N LYS A 92 -25.54 5.15 -6.29
CA LYS A 92 -24.84 6.26 -6.92
C LYS A 92 -23.33 6.07 -6.73
N GLN A 93 -22.67 5.56 -7.76
CA GLN A 93 -21.23 5.41 -7.84
C GLN A 93 -20.65 6.82 -7.90
N PRO A 94 -19.85 7.27 -6.91
CA PRO A 94 -19.17 8.56 -7.01
C PRO A 94 -18.20 8.50 -8.18
N ASP A 95 -18.23 9.54 -9.01
CA ASP A 95 -17.49 9.65 -10.26
C ASP A 95 -15.98 9.37 -10.05
N PRO A 96 -15.36 8.48 -10.86
CA PRO A 96 -13.98 8.02 -10.66
C PRO A 96 -12.91 9.00 -11.19
N LEU A 97 -13.27 10.26 -11.46
CA LEU A 97 -12.38 11.18 -12.18
C LEU A 97 -11.70 12.26 -11.33
N GLU A 98 -12.04 12.42 -10.04
CA GLU A 98 -11.39 13.47 -9.21
C GLU A 98 -10.36 12.96 -8.19
N GLY A 99 -10.37 11.68 -7.80
CA GLY A 99 -9.43 11.15 -6.79
C GLY A 99 -8.14 10.54 -7.34
N THR A 100 -8.11 10.23 -8.64
CA THR A 100 -7.10 9.32 -9.22
C THR A 100 -5.77 10.03 -9.51
N LEU A 101 -5.76 11.34 -9.75
CA LEU A 101 -4.54 12.09 -10.07
C LEU A 101 -3.65 12.41 -8.85
N GLN A 102 -4.20 12.52 -7.65
CA GLN A 102 -3.40 12.83 -6.45
C GLN A 102 -2.59 11.62 -5.92
N VAL A 103 -3.16 10.41 -5.99
CA VAL A 103 -2.49 9.21 -5.44
C VAL A 103 -1.36 8.72 -6.36
N PHE A 104 -1.53 8.80 -7.69
CA PHE A 104 -0.45 8.47 -8.62
C PHE A 104 0.71 9.47 -8.57
N GLY A 105 0.44 10.77 -8.37
CA GLY A 105 1.47 11.77 -8.19
C GLY A 105 2.35 11.50 -6.96
N LEU A 106 1.73 11.15 -5.83
CA LEU A 106 2.44 10.93 -4.57
C LEU A 106 3.23 9.61 -4.58
N ILE A 107 2.70 8.55 -5.20
CA ILE A 107 3.43 7.29 -5.39
C ILE A 107 4.59 7.46 -6.39
N ALA A 108 4.40 8.20 -7.48
CA ALA A 108 5.46 8.52 -8.43
C ALA A 108 6.55 9.40 -7.79
N LEU A 109 6.17 10.36 -6.93
CA LEU A 109 7.10 11.19 -6.18
C LEU A 109 7.91 10.36 -5.18
N ILE A 110 7.29 9.43 -4.46
CA ILE A 110 7.99 8.51 -3.55
C ILE A 110 8.94 7.60 -4.34
N PHE A 111 8.52 7.06 -5.48
CA PHE A 111 9.39 6.22 -6.32
C PHE A 111 10.54 7.02 -6.95
N ALA A 112 10.28 8.25 -7.40
CA ALA A 112 11.32 9.15 -7.91
C ALA A 112 12.30 9.52 -6.79
N HIS A 113 11.81 9.80 -5.58
CA HIS A 113 12.64 10.08 -4.42
C HIS A 113 13.48 8.87 -4.02
N HIS A 114 12.90 7.66 -3.97
CA HIS A 114 13.63 6.42 -3.68
C HIS A 114 14.66 6.06 -4.77
N LYS A 115 14.37 6.36 -6.04
CA LYS A 115 15.27 6.11 -7.17
C LYS A 115 16.39 7.15 -7.27
N LEU A 116 16.13 8.41 -6.86
CA LEU A 116 17.17 9.43 -6.68
C LEU A 116 18.05 9.17 -5.45
N PHE A 117 17.51 8.53 -4.40
CA PHE A 117 18.23 8.25 -3.15
C PHE A 117 19.00 6.92 -3.12
N ARG A 118 18.86 6.07 -4.14
CA ARG A 118 19.78 4.94 -4.34
C ARG A 118 21.12 5.45 -4.88
N LEU A 119 21.92 6.00 -3.97
CA LEU A 119 23.39 6.00 -3.96
C LEU A 119 24.06 6.35 -5.31
N ARG A 120 23.97 7.62 -5.70
CA ARG A 120 25.06 8.24 -6.48
C ARG A 120 26.00 8.96 -5.51
N PRO A 121 27.33 8.74 -5.57
CA PRO A 121 28.30 9.41 -4.69
C PRO A 121 28.21 10.95 -4.74
N MET A 122 27.67 11.49 -5.83
CA MET A 122 27.37 12.91 -5.98
C MET A 122 26.36 13.47 -4.95
N ASN A 123 25.42 12.67 -4.46
CA ASN A 123 24.51 13.12 -3.40
C ASN A 123 25.23 13.25 -2.05
N LEU A 124 26.26 12.44 -1.78
CA LEU A 124 27.03 12.56 -0.55
C LEU A 124 27.79 13.89 -0.51
N LEU A 125 28.37 14.29 -1.65
CA LEU A 125 29.07 15.57 -1.79
C LEU A 125 28.13 16.76 -1.58
N TRP A 126 26.92 16.69 -2.15
CA TRP A 126 25.90 17.73 -2.00
C TRP A 126 25.41 17.85 -0.55
N TRP A 127 25.14 16.72 0.13
CA TRP A 127 24.80 16.70 1.56
C TRP A 127 25.94 17.19 2.45
N ALA A 128 27.20 16.84 2.13
CA ALA A 128 28.36 17.36 2.84
C ALA A 128 28.51 18.88 2.66
N MET A 129 28.24 19.40 1.47
CA MET A 129 28.25 20.83 1.19
C MET A 129 27.15 21.58 1.94
N ILE A 130 25.94 21.03 2.00
CA ILE A 130 24.84 21.59 2.81
C ILE A 130 25.20 21.57 4.29
N ALA A 131 25.70 20.44 4.81
CA ALA A 131 26.10 20.34 6.21
C ALA A 131 27.23 21.33 6.55
N TYR A 132 28.19 21.52 5.65
CA TYR A 132 29.25 22.52 5.79
C TYR A 132 28.69 23.95 5.81
N LEU A 133 27.82 24.30 4.86
CA LEU A 133 27.19 25.62 4.80
C LEU A 133 26.34 25.89 6.05
N TRP A 134 25.59 24.88 6.53
CA TRP A 134 24.83 25.00 7.76
C TRP A 134 25.74 25.21 8.96
N LYS A 135 26.78 24.40 9.13
CA LYS A 135 27.76 24.55 10.23
C LYS A 135 28.44 25.93 10.20
N LYS A 136 28.79 26.42 9.02
CA LYS A 136 29.46 27.72 8.83
C LYS A 136 28.54 28.91 9.08
N HIS A 137 27.29 28.85 8.63
CA HIS A 137 26.36 29.99 8.70
C HIS A 137 25.41 29.94 9.91
N LEU A 138 25.29 28.81 10.62
CA LEU A 138 24.50 28.70 11.84
C LEU A 138 24.82 29.76 12.91
N PRO A 139 26.11 30.07 13.20
CA PRO A 139 26.47 31.05 14.23
C PRO A 139 25.96 32.45 13.88
N ILE A 140 26.08 32.83 12.60
CA ILE A 140 25.64 34.13 12.10
C ILE A 140 24.11 34.23 12.19
N MET A 141 23.40 33.18 11.77
CA MET A 141 21.94 33.13 11.88
C MET A 141 21.46 33.16 13.33
N ARG A 142 22.11 32.41 14.24
CA ARG A 142 21.80 32.43 15.68
C ARG A 142 22.05 33.79 16.33
N ALA A 143 23.10 34.51 15.93
CA ALA A 143 23.37 35.85 16.42
C ALA A 143 22.32 36.87 15.94
N LYS A 144 21.83 36.72 14.71
CA LYS A 144 20.76 37.57 14.15
C LYS A 144 19.41 37.29 14.80
N TRP A 145 19.08 36.02 15.03
CA TRP A 145 17.83 35.62 15.70
C TRP A 145 17.73 36.15 17.13
N ARG A 146 18.83 36.10 17.92
CA ARG A 146 18.85 36.68 19.27
C ARG A 146 18.51 38.18 19.29
N ARG A 147 18.93 38.94 18.27
CA ARG A 147 18.60 40.38 18.17
C ARG A 147 17.14 40.64 17.82
N ILE A 148 16.50 39.74 17.07
CA ILE A 148 15.08 39.87 16.70
C ILE A 148 14.20 39.48 17.90
N SER A 149 14.53 38.39 18.60
CA SER A 149 13.78 37.96 19.80
C SER A 149 13.86 38.98 20.94
N ALA A 150 14.95 39.75 21.05
CA ALA A 150 15.08 40.82 22.05
C ALA A 150 14.28 42.09 21.74
N ARG A 151 13.66 42.20 20.55
CA ARG A 151 12.91 43.39 20.10
C ARG A 151 11.39 43.22 20.12
N GLN A 152 10.85 42.18 20.76
CA GLN A 152 9.41 42.12 21.01
C GLN A 152 9.09 42.85 22.32
N PRO A 153 8.58 44.10 22.28
CA PRO A 153 7.97 44.72 23.44
C PRO A 153 6.68 43.97 23.78
N GLN A 154 6.44 43.80 25.09
CA GLN A 154 5.20 43.28 25.66
C GLN A 154 4.01 44.21 25.39
#